data_AF-K1XLB5-F1
#
_entry.id   AF-K1XLB5-F1
#
_cell.length_a   1.000
_cell.length_b   1.000
_cell.length_c   1.000
_cell.angle_alpha   90.00
_cell.angle_beta   90.00
_cell.angle_gamma   90.00
#
_symmetry.space_group_name_H-M   'P 1'
#
loop_
_entity.id
_entity.type
_entity.pdbx_description
1 polymer ?
#
loop_
_entity_poly.entity_id
_entity_poly.type
_entity_poly.pdbx_seq_one_letter_code
_entity_poly.pdbx_strand_id
1 'polypeptide(L)'
;MNELRNLFVGNIQNSISKLIYKKQPVIQNYPYALITSIDSCYQINKLLFYPKLKELDLRLCNIISEQLLLLTNDLILIHERFNIFNGFDEIWFFSDLPKNPVPKTFTITGPTDVELLVHSNILEWMIANNCKLGIGDGIGLNYISIDSNTVKILTSKI
;
A
#
# COMPACT_ATOMS: atom_id res chain seq x y z
N MET A 1 25.15 18.49 3.16
CA MET A 1 24.05 17.50 3.05
C MET A 1 22.84 18.23 2.52
N ASN A 2 22.35 17.84 1.34
CA ASN A 2 20.95 18.00 0.89
C ASN A 2 20.87 17.60 -0.60
N GLU A 3 21.03 16.31 -0.87
CA GLU A 3 20.43 15.74 -2.08
C GLU A 3 18.95 15.55 -1.76
N LEU A 4 18.10 16.41 -2.32
CA LEU A 4 16.65 16.23 -2.32
C LEU A 4 16.34 14.90 -2.99
N ARG A 5 16.05 13.91 -2.16
CA ARG A 5 15.65 12.55 -2.56
C ARG A 5 14.27 12.65 -3.18
N ASN A 6 14.19 12.29 -4.46
CA ASN A 6 12.99 12.40 -5.27
C ASN A 6 11.83 11.59 -4.67
N LEU A 7 10.76 12.30 -4.30
CA LEU A 7 9.46 11.70 -4.12
C LEU A 7 8.80 11.62 -5.49
N PHE A 8 8.42 10.42 -5.92
CA PHE A 8 7.74 10.17 -7.18
C PHE A 8 6.27 9.97 -6.91
N VAL A 9 5.44 10.71 -7.62
CA VAL A 9 3.98 10.70 -7.47
C VAL A 9 3.35 10.61 -8.84
N GLY A 10 2.18 9.98 -8.93
CA GLY A 10 1.45 9.95 -10.18
C GLY A 10 0.26 9.01 -10.14
N ASN A 11 -0.36 8.83 -11.30
CA ASN A 11 -1.51 7.97 -11.49
C ASN A 11 -1.25 6.96 -12.62
N ILE A 12 -1.65 5.70 -12.44
CA ILE A 12 -1.60 4.66 -13.47
C ILE A 12 -3.00 4.09 -13.70
N GLN A 13 -3.36 3.85 -14.96
CA GLN A 13 -4.65 3.26 -15.33
C GLN A 13 -4.64 1.75 -15.08
N ASN A 14 -4.86 1.34 -13.83
CA ASN A 14 -4.80 -0.04 -13.37
C ASN A 14 -5.75 -0.27 -12.17
N SER A 15 -5.75 -1.48 -11.59
CA SER A 15 -6.38 -1.77 -10.28
C SER A 15 -5.39 -2.43 -9.34
N ILE A 16 -5.57 -2.31 -8.02
CA ILE A 16 -4.64 -2.86 -7.02
C ILE A 16 -4.46 -4.36 -7.25
N SER A 17 -5.55 -5.09 -7.50
CA SER A 17 -5.51 -6.51 -7.85
C SER A 17 -4.59 -6.79 -9.04
N LYS A 18 -4.83 -6.12 -10.18
CA LYS A 18 -4.04 -6.32 -11.40
C LYS A 18 -2.58 -5.95 -11.19
N LEU A 19 -2.30 -4.93 -10.39
CA LEU A 19 -0.95 -4.50 -10.08
C LEU A 19 -0.21 -5.55 -9.24
N ILE A 20 -0.83 -6.01 -8.14
CA ILE A 20 -0.26 -7.04 -7.26
C ILE A 20 0.04 -8.32 -8.05
N TYR A 21 -0.86 -8.75 -8.94
CA TYR A 21 -0.63 -9.93 -9.78
C TYR A 21 0.43 -9.71 -10.86
N LYS A 22 0.32 -8.67 -11.67
CA LYS A 22 1.17 -8.50 -12.86
C LYS A 22 2.57 -7.98 -12.54
N LYS A 23 2.71 -7.24 -11.44
CA LYS A 23 3.98 -6.65 -11.00
C LYS A 23 4.47 -7.29 -9.69
N GLN A 24 4.01 -8.51 -9.41
CA GLN A 24 4.36 -9.29 -8.22
C GLN A 24 5.87 -9.29 -7.94
N PRO A 25 6.79 -9.52 -8.91
CA PRO A 25 8.22 -9.57 -8.60
C PRO A 25 8.78 -8.27 -8.01
N VAL A 26 8.22 -7.11 -8.40
CA VAL A 26 8.66 -5.81 -7.86
C VAL A 26 8.06 -5.56 -6.50
N ILE A 27 6.77 -5.88 -6.35
CA ILE A 27 6.05 -5.69 -5.09
C ILE A 27 6.64 -6.59 -4.00
N GLN A 28 7.05 -7.82 -4.34
CA GLN A 28 7.69 -8.76 -3.45
C GLN A 28 9.09 -8.35 -2.97
N ASN A 29 9.74 -7.34 -3.59
CA ASN A 29 10.95 -6.75 -3.02
C ASN A 29 10.69 -6.03 -1.70
N TYR A 30 9.42 -5.74 -1.41
CA TYR A 30 8.97 -5.16 -0.15
C TYR A 30 8.33 -6.25 0.69
N PRO A 31 9.01 -6.78 1.74
CA PRO A 31 8.51 -7.92 2.50
C PRO A 31 7.23 -7.62 3.28
N TYR A 32 6.94 -6.36 3.60
CA TYR A 32 5.80 -5.97 4.42
C TYR A 32 4.82 -5.10 3.66
N ALA A 33 3.54 -5.34 3.92
CA ALA A 33 2.44 -4.54 3.41
C ALA A 33 1.53 -4.10 4.55
N LEU A 34 1.18 -2.81 4.58
CA LEU A 34 0.23 -2.22 5.51
C LEU A 34 -0.98 -1.74 4.72
N ILE A 35 -2.12 -2.39 4.94
CA ILE A 35 -3.39 -2.02 4.34
C ILE A 35 -4.06 -1.02 5.28
N THR A 36 -4.48 0.12 4.73
CA THR A 36 -5.01 1.25 5.51
C THR A 36 -6.47 1.52 5.21
N SER A 37 -6.98 1.09 4.05
CA SER A 37 -8.40 1.18 3.68
C SER A 37 -8.85 -0.02 2.87
N ILE A 38 -10.03 -0.54 3.21
CA ILE A 38 -10.74 -1.57 2.45
C ILE A 38 -12.24 -1.20 2.39
N ASP A 39 -12.84 -1.15 1.21
CA ASP A 39 -14.23 -0.75 0.95
C ASP A 39 -14.58 0.60 1.61
N SER A 40 -13.65 1.55 1.52
CA SER A 40 -13.65 2.86 2.19
C SER A 40 -13.69 2.80 3.72
N CYS A 41 -13.37 1.65 4.32
CA CYS A 41 -13.29 1.46 5.76
C CYS A 41 -11.83 1.50 6.24
N TYR A 42 -11.52 2.49 7.07
CA TYR A 42 -10.21 2.68 7.71
C TYR A 42 -10.04 1.91 9.03
N GLN A 43 -11.10 1.21 9.48
CA GLN A 43 -11.09 0.43 10.72
C GLN A 43 -11.12 -1.07 10.39
N ILE A 44 -10.00 -1.59 9.88
CA ILE A 44 -9.95 -2.96 9.31
C ILE A 44 -10.33 -4.03 10.32
N ASN A 45 -10.03 -3.81 11.60
CA ASN A 45 -10.42 -4.71 12.69
C ASN A 45 -11.94 -4.83 12.90
N LYS A 46 -12.75 -3.95 12.30
CA LYS A 46 -14.22 -4.00 12.33
C LYS A 46 -14.83 -4.68 11.11
N LEU A 47 -14.02 -5.05 10.11
CA LEU A 47 -14.51 -5.72 8.91
C LEU A 47 -14.93 -7.16 9.22
N LEU A 48 -16.02 -7.60 8.62
CA LEU A 48 -16.62 -8.92 8.88
C LEU A 48 -15.67 -10.09 8.55
N PHE A 49 -14.73 -9.90 7.64
CA PHE A 49 -13.75 -10.95 7.28
C PHE A 49 -12.54 -10.97 8.22
N TYR A 50 -12.29 -9.95 9.04
CA TYR A 50 -11.10 -9.89 9.89
C TYR A 50 -10.99 -11.07 10.89
N PRO A 51 -12.07 -11.55 11.53
CA PRO A 51 -12.00 -12.79 12.31
C PRO A 51 -11.56 -13.99 11.48
N LYS A 52 -12.04 -14.12 10.24
CA LYS A 52 -11.65 -15.20 9.32
C LYS A 52 -10.19 -15.08 8.86
N LEU A 53 -9.68 -13.86 8.75
CA LEU A 53 -8.27 -13.60 8.46
C LEU A 53 -7.36 -14.19 9.54
N LYS A 54 -7.76 -14.07 10.82
CA LYS A 54 -7.01 -14.64 11.96
C LYS A 54 -7.01 -16.17 11.99
N GLU A 55 -7.97 -16.81 11.35
CA GLU A 55 -8.04 -18.27 11.23
C GLU A 55 -7.08 -18.80 10.17
N LEU A 56 -6.54 -17.94 9.30
CA LEU A 56 -5.49 -18.31 8.38
C LEU A 56 -4.16 -18.46 9.14
N ASP A 57 -3.40 -19.49 8.78
CA ASP A 57 -2.02 -19.71 9.27
C ASP A 57 -1.03 -18.73 8.61
N LEU A 58 -1.26 -17.43 8.83
CA LEU A 58 -0.43 -16.35 8.32
C LEU A 58 0.75 -16.13 9.26
N ARG A 59 1.94 -16.03 8.67
CA ARG A 59 3.18 -15.78 9.42
C ARG A 59 3.18 -14.41 10.10
N LEU A 60 2.47 -13.44 9.51
CA LEU A 60 2.27 -12.12 10.07
C LEU A 60 0.87 -11.62 9.72
N CYS A 61 0.07 -11.34 10.75
CA CYS A 61 -1.25 -10.74 10.61
C CYS A 61 -1.57 -9.93 11.88
N ASN A 62 -1.17 -8.65 11.88
CA ASN A 62 -1.31 -7.77 13.04
C ASN A 62 -2.09 -6.51 12.69
N ILE A 63 -2.79 -5.96 13.68
CA ILE A 63 -3.39 -4.62 13.56
C ILE A 63 -2.47 -3.61 14.24
N ILE A 64 -2.08 -2.57 13.50
CA ILE A 64 -1.33 -1.42 14.00
C ILE A 64 -2.22 -0.20 13.81
N SER A 65 -2.75 0.36 14.90
CA SER A 65 -3.63 1.54 14.86
C SER A 65 -4.75 1.45 13.81
N GLU A 66 -5.49 0.33 13.83
CA GLU A 66 -6.62 0.03 12.92
C GLU A 66 -6.23 -0.37 11.48
N GLN A 67 -4.94 -0.40 11.17
CA GLN A 67 -4.38 -0.78 9.87
C GLN A 67 -3.86 -2.23 9.93
N LEU A 68 -3.93 -2.95 8.82
CA LEU A 68 -3.61 -4.37 8.76
C LEU A 68 -2.21 -4.58 8.18
N LEU A 69 -1.29 -5.05 9.02
CA LEU A 69 0.07 -5.41 8.65
C LEU A 69 0.15 -6.90 8.30
N LEU A 70 0.71 -7.18 7.12
CA LEU A 70 0.92 -8.51 6.57
C LEU A 70 2.32 -8.63 5.97
N LEU A 71 2.73 -9.87 5.71
CA LEU A 71 3.76 -10.10 4.70
C LEU A 71 3.17 -9.89 3.31
N THR A 72 3.93 -9.25 2.43
CA THR A 72 3.52 -9.02 1.05
C THR A 72 3.21 -10.32 0.30
N ASN A 73 3.94 -11.39 0.60
CA ASN A 73 3.71 -12.71 0.01
C ASN A 73 2.36 -13.31 0.40
N ASP A 74 1.78 -12.89 1.52
CA ASP A 74 0.51 -13.42 2.01
C ASP A 74 -0.69 -12.70 1.35
N LEU A 75 -0.47 -11.55 0.69
CA LEU A 75 -1.53 -10.78 0.02
C LEU A 75 -2.29 -11.59 -1.03
N ILE A 76 -1.58 -12.41 -1.83
CA ILE A 76 -2.21 -13.23 -2.88
C ILE A 76 -3.08 -14.31 -2.25
N LEU A 77 -2.57 -15.01 -1.24
CA LEU A 77 -3.32 -16.05 -0.53
C LEU A 77 -4.61 -15.49 0.06
N ILE A 78 -4.52 -14.32 0.69
CA ILE A 78 -5.68 -13.67 1.32
C ILE A 78 -6.67 -13.23 0.25
N HIS A 79 -6.20 -12.68 -0.87
CA HIS A 79 -7.08 -12.31 -1.98
C HIS A 79 -7.78 -13.51 -2.59
N GLU A 80 -7.09 -14.62 -2.86
CA GLU A 80 -7.70 -15.82 -3.42
C GLU A 80 -8.79 -16.41 -2.50
N ARG A 81 -8.60 -16.29 -1.18
CA ARG A 81 -9.53 -16.86 -0.19
C ARG A 81 -10.72 -15.96 0.13
N PHE A 82 -10.55 -14.64 0.09
CA PHE A 82 -11.57 -13.68 0.56
C PHE A 82 -11.98 -12.64 -0.49
N ASN A 83 -11.39 -12.67 -1.69
CA ASN A 83 -11.64 -11.75 -2.80
C ASN A 83 -11.45 -10.27 -2.45
N ILE A 84 -10.53 -9.95 -1.52
CA ILE A 84 -10.44 -8.60 -0.94
C ILE A 84 -9.81 -7.53 -1.82
N PHE A 85 -9.05 -7.86 -2.86
CA PHE A 85 -8.48 -6.82 -3.74
C PHE A 85 -9.53 -6.04 -4.54
N ASN A 86 -10.78 -6.51 -4.63
CA ASN A 86 -11.86 -5.70 -5.20
C ASN A 86 -12.33 -4.58 -4.26
N GLY A 87 -11.94 -4.66 -2.99
CA GLY A 87 -12.21 -3.65 -1.98
C GLY A 87 -10.96 -2.97 -1.46
N PHE A 88 -9.75 -3.30 -1.91
CA PHE A 88 -8.56 -2.58 -1.43
C PHE A 88 -8.55 -1.19 -1.99
N ASP A 89 -8.70 -0.18 -1.14
CA ASP A 89 -8.55 1.19 -1.56
C ASP A 89 -7.14 1.69 -1.29
N GLU A 90 -6.44 1.23 -0.24
CA GLU A 90 -5.12 1.79 0.06
C GLU A 90 -4.17 0.79 0.73
N ILE A 91 -2.96 0.72 0.19
CA ILE A 91 -1.90 -0.20 0.63
C ILE A 91 -0.52 0.46 0.54
N TRP A 92 0.31 0.19 1.54
CA TRP A 92 1.67 0.72 1.67
C TRP A 92 2.67 -0.42 1.82
N PHE A 93 3.82 -0.31 1.17
CA PHE A 93 4.85 -1.35 1.09
C PHE A 93 6.16 -0.86 1.71
N PHE A 94 6.79 -1.73 2.48
CA PHE A 94 7.96 -1.39 3.31
C PHE A 94 9.09 -2.39 3.10
N SER A 95 10.33 -1.90 3.16
CA SER A 95 11.52 -2.77 3.13
C SER A 95 11.80 -3.45 4.47
N ASP A 96 11.29 -2.87 5.57
CA ASP A 96 11.40 -3.40 6.93
C ASP A 96 10.06 -3.28 7.65
N LEU A 97 9.96 -3.89 8.84
CA LEU A 97 8.77 -3.77 9.69
C LEU A 97 8.50 -2.27 9.97
N PRO A 98 7.29 -1.75 9.68
CA PRO A 98 6.99 -0.34 9.90
C PRO A 98 7.07 0.00 11.39
N LYS A 99 7.72 1.12 11.72
CA LYS A 99 7.88 1.58 13.11
C LYS A 99 6.64 2.29 13.62
N ASN A 100 5.95 3.00 12.74
CA ASN A 100 4.75 3.78 13.02
C ASN A 100 3.67 3.44 11.98
N PRO A 101 2.38 3.54 12.34
CA PRO A 101 1.30 3.46 11.37
C PRO A 101 1.38 4.59 10.34
N VAL A 102 0.69 4.41 9.22
CA VAL A 102 0.44 5.49 8.26
C VAL A 102 -0.44 6.54 8.95
N PRO A 103 -0.06 7.83 8.97
CA PRO A 103 -0.91 8.89 9.50
C PRO A 103 -2.24 8.92 8.76
N LYS A 104 -3.35 9.05 9.49
CA LYS A 104 -4.71 9.10 8.91
C LYS A 104 -4.91 10.24 7.91
N THR A 105 -4.06 11.26 7.96
CA THR A 105 -4.06 12.37 7.01
C THR A 105 -3.39 12.01 5.68
N PHE A 106 -2.59 10.95 5.60
CA PHE A 106 -1.85 10.56 4.40
C PHE A 106 -2.65 9.62 3.53
N THR A 107 -3.86 10.03 3.17
CA THR A 107 -4.69 9.29 2.23
C THR A 107 -4.32 9.67 0.80
N ILE A 108 -4.10 8.66 -0.04
CA ILE A 108 -3.74 8.80 -1.45
C ILE A 108 -4.81 8.20 -2.37
N THR A 109 -5.96 7.81 -1.84
CA THR A 109 -7.12 7.36 -2.62
C THR A 109 -7.78 8.51 -3.37
N GLY A 110 -8.39 8.17 -4.51
CA GLY A 110 -9.05 9.15 -5.40
C GLY A 110 -10.40 9.65 -4.87
N PRO A 111 -11.09 10.53 -5.62
CA PRO A 111 -10.90 10.85 -7.04
C PRO A 111 -9.85 11.95 -7.33
N THR A 112 -9.22 12.51 -6.29
CA THR A 112 -8.26 13.62 -6.43
C THR A 112 -6.89 13.11 -6.88
N ASP A 113 -6.23 13.87 -7.76
CA ASP A 113 -4.85 13.59 -8.16
C ASP A 113 -3.91 13.62 -6.95
N VAL A 114 -3.10 12.57 -6.80
CA VAL A 114 -2.17 12.44 -5.67
C VAL A 114 -1.18 13.61 -5.58
N GLU A 115 -0.85 14.25 -6.69
CA GLU A 115 0.01 15.44 -6.73
C GLU A 115 -0.56 16.60 -5.88
N LEU A 116 -1.88 16.68 -5.75
CA LEU A 116 -2.59 17.65 -4.91
C LEU A 116 -2.73 17.20 -3.45
N LEU A 117 -2.48 15.90 -3.18
CA LEU A 117 -2.60 15.26 -1.86
C LEU A 117 -1.26 15.09 -1.14
N VAL A 118 -0.14 15.37 -1.81
CA VAL A 118 1.20 15.16 -1.25
C VAL A 118 1.47 16.18 -0.14
N HIS A 119 1.29 15.73 1.09
CA HIS A 119 1.67 16.46 2.29
C HIS A 119 3.19 16.62 2.35
N SER A 120 3.67 17.81 2.75
CA SER A 120 5.11 18.10 2.89
C SER A 120 5.87 17.06 3.73
N ASN A 121 5.19 16.41 4.68
CA ASN A 121 5.80 15.52 5.65
C ASN A 121 5.75 14.04 5.24
N ILE A 122 5.11 13.70 4.11
CA ILE A 122 4.94 12.30 3.70
C ILE A 122 6.27 11.66 3.35
N LEU A 123 7.16 12.41 2.68
CA LEU A 123 8.50 11.93 2.33
C LEU A 123 9.32 11.61 3.58
N GLU A 124 9.31 12.51 4.57
CA GLU A 124 10.02 12.32 5.84
C GLU A 124 9.50 11.09 6.58
N TRP A 125 8.17 10.92 6.64
CA TRP A 125 7.55 9.75 7.23
C TRP A 125 7.91 8.47 6.49
N MET A 126 7.88 8.47 5.15
CA MET A 126 8.23 7.30 4.35
C MET A 126 9.68 6.86 4.61
N ILE A 127 10.61 7.82 4.63
CA ILE A 127 12.02 7.56 4.95
C ILE A 127 12.16 7.00 6.37
N ALA A 128 11.54 7.64 7.36
CA ALA A 128 11.65 7.23 8.77
C ALA A 128 11.10 5.82 9.05
N ASN A 129 10.11 5.39 8.27
CA ASN A 129 9.42 4.10 8.42
C ASN A 129 9.87 3.03 7.41
N ASN A 130 10.89 3.30 6.58
CA ASN A 130 11.31 2.39 5.51
C ASN A 130 10.18 2.06 4.51
N CYS A 131 9.22 2.97 4.34
CA CYS A 131 8.16 2.87 3.35
C CYS A 131 8.72 3.23 1.98
N LYS A 132 8.43 2.40 0.97
CA LYS A 132 8.98 2.55 -0.39
C LYS A 132 7.93 2.90 -1.42
N LEU A 133 6.69 2.46 -1.20
CA LEU A 133 5.60 2.61 -2.14
C LEU A 133 4.27 2.68 -1.39
N GLY A 134 3.45 3.67 -1.68
CA GLY A 134 2.03 3.70 -1.37
C GLY A 134 1.22 3.62 -2.66
N ILE A 135 0.12 2.89 -2.64
CA ILE A 135 -0.84 2.76 -3.74
C ILE A 135 -2.24 3.01 -3.19
N GLY A 136 -2.97 3.91 -3.85
CA GLY A 136 -4.36 4.23 -3.56
C GLY A 136 -5.25 4.01 -4.78
N ASP A 137 -6.41 3.41 -4.60
CA ASP A 137 -7.43 3.22 -5.62
C ASP A 137 -8.32 4.47 -5.78
N GLY A 138 -8.96 4.59 -6.94
CA GLY A 138 -9.74 5.76 -7.33
C GLY A 138 -10.05 5.78 -8.82
N ILE A 139 -9.86 6.93 -9.49
CA ILE A 139 -9.84 7.00 -10.95
C ILE A 139 -8.45 6.51 -11.41
N GLY A 140 -8.33 5.19 -11.59
CA GLY A 140 -7.03 4.53 -11.70
C GLY A 140 -6.35 4.35 -10.33
N LEU A 141 -5.05 4.10 -10.33
CA LEU A 141 -4.26 3.96 -9.11
C LEU A 141 -3.32 5.15 -8.94
N ASN A 142 -3.52 5.89 -7.87
CA ASN A 142 -2.54 6.81 -7.37
C ASN A 142 -1.36 6.03 -6.77
N TYR A 143 -0.14 6.53 -7.00
CA TYR A 143 1.05 6.01 -6.35
C TYR A 143 1.91 7.13 -5.79
N ILE A 144 2.63 6.77 -4.73
CA ILE A 144 3.69 7.58 -4.15
C ILE A 144 4.87 6.67 -3.84
N SER A 145 6.08 7.04 -4.24
CA SER A 145 7.25 6.20 -4.05
C SER A 145 8.51 7.01 -3.86
N ILE A 146 9.45 6.45 -3.09
CA ILE A 146 10.83 6.94 -2.98
C ILE A 146 11.82 6.03 -3.72
N ASP A 147 11.33 4.99 -4.41
CA ASP A 147 12.13 4.05 -5.20
C ASP A 147 11.88 4.26 -6.70
N SER A 148 12.83 4.92 -7.36
CA SER A 148 12.78 5.17 -8.81
C SER A 148 12.70 3.90 -9.66
N ASN A 149 13.26 2.76 -9.20
CA ASN A 149 13.20 1.50 -9.95
C ASN A 149 11.80 0.93 -9.92
N THR A 150 11.15 0.97 -8.74
CA THR A 150 9.75 0.61 -8.63
C THR A 150 8.88 1.47 -9.53
N VAL A 151 9.06 2.79 -9.52
CA VAL A 151 8.30 3.69 -10.40
C VAL A 151 8.45 3.30 -11.86
N LYS A 152 9.68 3.12 -12.35
CA LYS A 152 9.94 2.70 -13.73
C LYS A 152 9.17 1.44 -14.13
N ILE A 153 9.07 0.46 -13.23
CA ILE A 153 8.39 -0.80 -13.52
C ILE A 153 6.87 -0.69 -13.36
N LEU A 154 6.38 0.12 -12.42
CA LEU A 154 4.97 0.43 -12.25
C LEU A 154 4.41 1.14 -13.49
N THR A 155 5.16 2.09 -14.04
CA THR A 155 4.76 2.88 -15.21
C THR A 155 5.12 2.25 -16.55
N SER A 156 5.87 1.15 -16.56
CA SER A 156 6.18 0.45 -17.81
C SER A 156 4.89 -0.12 -18.39
N LYS A 157 4.71 0.03 -19.72
CA LYS A 157 3.59 -0.61 -20.43
C LYS A 157 3.53 -2.09 -20.05
N ILE A 158 2.33 -2.54 -19.74
CA ILE A 158 1.99 -3.94 -19.47
C ILE A 158 1.85 -4.65 -20.81
#